data_AF-A0A5K1DJJ7-F1
#
_entry.id   AF-A0A5K1DJJ7-F1
#
_cell.length_a   1.000
_cell.length_b   1.000
_cell.length_c   1.000
_cell.angle_alpha   90.00
_cell.angle_beta   90.00
_cell.angle_gamma   90.00
#
_symmetry.space_group_name_H-M   'P 1'
#
loop_
_entity.id
_entity.type
_entity.pdbx_description
1 polymer ?
#
loop_
_entity_poly.entity_id
_entity_poly.type
_entity_poly.pdbx_seq_one_letter_code
_entity_poly.pdbx_strand_id
1 'polypeptide(L)' 'MDFVGDPGELLKMMESCKIGTKRALFYQAYALYYEKRKRYVEAEKIYQLGVE' A
#
# COMPACT_ATOMS: atom_id res chain seq x y z
N MET A 1 11.90 -3.73 -4.55
CA MET A 1 10.90 -2.85 -5.20
C MET A 1 11.58 -1.89 -6.18
N ASP A 2 12.57 -2.38 -6.93
CA ASP A 2 13.41 -1.56 -7.84
C ASP A 2 13.03 -1.72 -9.32
N PHE A 3 12.00 -2.52 -9.61
CA PHE A 3 11.59 -2.90 -10.97
C PHE A 3 10.24 -2.30 -11.39
N VAL A 4 9.63 -1.48 -10.55
CA VAL A 4 8.31 -0.88 -10.82
C VAL A 4 8.46 0.63 -10.81
N GLY A 5 8.19 1.27 -11.95
CA GLY A 5 8.29 2.73 -12.11
C GLY A 5 7.42 3.48 -11.12
N ASP A 6 6.16 3.04 -10.95
CA ASP A 6 5.25 3.60 -9.96
C ASP A 6 4.79 2.52 -8.96
N PRO A 7 5.40 2.46 -7.76
CA PRO A 7 4.99 1.52 -6.72
C PRO A 7 3.51 1.65 -6.36
N GLY A 8 2.94 2.85 -6.50
CA GLY A 8 1.52 3.11 -6.26
C GLY A 8 0.59 2.40 -7.26
N GLU A 9 0.99 2.24 -8.52
CA GLU A 9 0.21 1.48 -9.51
C GLU A 9 0.23 -0.01 -9.20
N LEU A 10 1.39 -0.55 -8.81
CA LEU A 10 1.50 -1.94 -8.38
C LEU A 10 0.61 -2.21 -7.15
N LEU A 11 0.61 -1.31 -6.17
CA LEU A 11 -0.20 -1.45 -4.96
C LEU A 11 -1.70 -1.42 -5.30
N LYS A 12 -2.14 -0.50 -6.16
CA LYS A 12 -3.52 -0.47 -6.68
C LYS A 12 -3.90 -1.72 -7.47
N MET A 13 -2.99 -2.23 -8.30
CA MET A 13 -3.19 -3.45 -9.08
C MET A 13 -3.34 -4.66 -8.15
N MET A 14 -2.49 -4.76 -7.12
CA MET A 14 -2.55 -5.83 -6.13
C MET A 14 -3.83 -5.76 -5.29
N GLU A 15 -4.29 -4.56 -4.93
CA GLU A 15 -5.58 -4.34 -4.25
C GLU A 15 -6.76 -4.78 -5.14
N SER A 16 -6.77 -4.36 -6.41
CA SER A 16 -7.81 -4.71 -7.40
C SER A 16 -7.86 -6.21 -7.69
N CYS A 17 -6.70 -6.86 -7.75
CA CYS A 17 -6.59 -8.31 -7.95
C CYS A 17 -6.75 -9.12 -6.65
N LYS A 18 -6.93 -8.46 -5.49
CA LYS A 18 -6.92 -9.09 -4.15
C LYS A 18 -5.70 -9.97 -3.90
N ILE A 19 -4.56 -9.62 -4.48
CA ILE A 19 -3.30 -10.34 -4.35
C ILE A 19 -2.56 -9.79 -3.14
N GLY A 20 -2.52 -10.56 -2.05
CA GLY A 20 -1.78 -10.19 -0.85
C GLY A 20 -2.55 -9.36 0.18
N THR A 21 -3.83 -9.06 -0.06
CA THR A 21 -4.72 -8.34 0.89
C THR A 21 -4.95 -9.09 2.21
N LYS A 22 -4.62 -10.39 2.28
CA LYS A 22 -4.61 -11.18 3.54
C LYS A 22 -3.32 -11.04 4.36
N ARG A 23 -2.30 -10.32 3.86
CA ARG A 23 -1.02 -10.16 4.55
C ARG A 23 -0.89 -8.71 5.03
N ALA A 24 -0.79 -8.53 6.35
CA ALA A 24 -0.56 -7.22 6.97
C ALA A 24 0.66 -6.47 6.38
N LEU A 25 1.67 -7.23 5.91
CA LEU A 25 2.85 -6.69 5.22
C LEU A 25 2.51 -5.88 3.95
N PHE A 26 1.42 -6.20 3.26
CA PHE A 26 0.97 -5.47 2.08
C PHE A 26 0.54 -4.04 2.45
N TYR A 27 -0.34 -3.91 3.44
CA TYR A 27 -0.80 -2.61 3.92
C TYR A 27 0.32 -1.80 4.57
N GLN A 28 1.25 -2.45 5.29
CA GLN A 28 2.46 -1.78 5.81
C GLN A 28 3.33 -1.19 4.71
N ALA A 29 3.61 -1.95 3.65
CA ALA A 29 4.39 -1.45 2.52
C ALA A 29 3.66 -0.31 1.79
N TYR A 30 2.33 -0.38 1.73
CA TYR A 30 1.51 0.63 1.08
C TYR A 30 1.45 1.94 1.86
N ALA A 31 1.35 1.87 3.19
CA ALA A 31 1.42 3.05 4.04
C ALA A 31 2.82 3.70 4.00
N LEU A 32 3.88 2.89 4.03
CA LEU A 32 5.28 3.36 3.90
C LEU A 32 5.52 4.12 2.58
N TYR A 33 4.87 3.71 1.48
CA TYR A 33 4.94 4.42 0.21
C TYR A 33 4.37 5.85 0.32
N TYR A 34 3.22 5.99 0.99
CA TYR A 34 2.60 7.30 1.19
C TYR A 34 3.35 8.18 2.20
N GLU A 35 3.91 7.60 3.26
CA GLU A 35 4.77 8.32 4.21
C GLU A 35 6.01 8.92 3.52
N LYS A 36 6.68 8.16 2.65
CA LYS A 36 7.83 8.67 1.87
C LYS A 36 7.46 9.84 0.96
N ARG A 37 6.18 9.96 0.60
CA ARG A 37 5.62 11.07 -0.19
C ARG A 37 4.99 12.19 0.67
N LYS A 38 5.19 12.17 1.99
CA LYS A 38 4.57 13.08 2.97
C LYS A 38 3.04 13.09 2.93
N ARG A 39 2.41 12.00 2.48
CA ARG A 39 0.96 11.82 2.40
C ARG A 39 0.44 11.02 3.59
N TYR A 40 0.55 11.60 4.77
CA TYR A 40 0.20 10.92 6.03
C TYR A 40 -1.28 10.52 6.12
N VAL A 41 -2.18 11.36 5.60
CA VAL A 41 -3.63 11.09 5.60
C VAL A 41 -3.98 9.85 4.78
N GLU A 42 -3.28 9.63 3.66
CA GLU A 42 -3.51 8.44 2.83
C GLU A 42 -2.88 7.20 3.47
N ALA A 43 -1.70 7.33 4.07
CA ALA A 43 -1.07 6.26 4.83
C ALA A 43 -1.97 5.75 5.97
N GLU A 44 -2.63 6.64 6.71
CA GLU A 44 -3.52 6.27 7.81
C GLU A 44 -4.75 5.48 7.34
N LYS A 45 -5.38 5.89 6.22
CA LYS A 45 -6.46 5.12 5.60
C LYS A 45 -6.03 3.70 5.22
N ILE A 46 -4.82 3.57 4.68
CA ILE A 46 -4.26 2.26 4.30
C ILE A 46 -4.00 1.39 5.54
N TYR A 47 -3.55 1.96 6.65
CA TYR A 47 -3.43 1.22 7.91
C TYR A 47 -4.77 0.74 8.45
N GLN A 48 -5.81 1.57 8.40
CA GLN A 48 -7.16 1.17 8.80
C GLN A 48 -7.69 0.00 7.96
N LEU A 49 -7.49 0.04 6.63
CA LEU A 49 -7.91 -1.04 5.73
C LEU A 49 -7.21 -2.38 6.00
N GLY A 50 -6.03 -2.38 6.62
CA GLY A 50 -5.29 -3.59 6.96
C GLY A 50 -5.58 -4.18 8.34
N VAL A 51 -6.38 -3.50 9.16
CA VAL A 51 -6.72 -3.91 10.53
C VAL A 51 -8.09 -4.62 10.61
N GLU A 52 -8.91 -4.55 9.55
CA GLU A 52 -10.25 -5.16 9.48
C GLU A 52 -10.25 -6.63 9.01
#